data_AF-A0A5A5T854-F1
#
_entry.id   AF-A0A5A5T854-F1
#
_cell.length_a   1.000
_cell.length_b   1.000
_cell.length_c   1.000
_cell.angle_alpha   90.00
_cell.angle_beta   90.00
_cell.angle_gamma   90.00
#
_symmetry.space_group_name_H-M   'P 1'
#
loop_
_entity.id
_entity.type
_entity.pdbx_description
1 polymer ?
#
loop_
_entity_poly.entity_id
_entity_poly.type
_entity_poly.pdbx_seq_one_letter_code
_entity_poly.pdbx_strand_id
1 'polypeptide(L)'
;MQSFKNAHPAWKRTKQVLGKLMIGFLLLSALFTSFGSGIASAHSAKTADKLSNGVTYTMYVDCSKGSAAVRAREIKNHECPAQTRIGTNGVLPQNQVGGPCGTSYIYGSGAGFGFANFAVGGKSTLGGIIAVAYTITWYGGLAGPGLTTGALSPFGSSIWNDGQEVLTGSGRITAVLSGGVTLKSGTICTFNNPNTNFNA
;
A
#
# COMPACT_ATOMS: atom_id res chain seq x y z
N MET A 1 -26.44 11.81 -79.70
CA MET A 1 -26.70 13.27 -79.53
C MET A 1 -28.00 13.39 -78.71
N GLN A 2 -28.07 14.36 -77.78
CA GLN A 2 -29.01 14.52 -76.62
C GLN A 2 -28.42 13.93 -75.32
N SER A 3 -27.80 14.72 -74.44
CA SER A 3 -28.28 15.83 -73.58
C SER A 3 -29.10 15.36 -72.37
N PHE A 4 -28.44 15.28 -71.20
CA PHE A 4 -29.09 15.37 -69.89
C PHE A 4 -28.20 16.21 -68.96
N LYS A 5 -28.36 17.55 -69.05
CA LYS A 5 -28.10 18.45 -67.94
C LYS A 5 -29.42 18.59 -67.19
N ASN A 6 -29.51 18.06 -65.98
CA ASN A 6 -30.44 18.51 -64.95
C ASN A 6 -29.97 17.98 -63.58
N ALA A 7 -29.18 18.80 -62.87
CA ALA A 7 -28.78 18.52 -61.50
C ALA A 7 -29.91 18.91 -60.54
N HIS A 8 -30.41 17.92 -59.79
CA HIS A 8 -31.52 18.05 -58.85
C HIS A 8 -31.22 19.04 -57.70
N PRO A 9 -32.18 19.90 -57.31
CA PRO A 9 -32.02 20.94 -56.28
C PRO A 9 -31.98 20.41 -54.82
N ALA A 10 -32.01 19.09 -54.61
CA ALA A 10 -32.08 18.48 -53.28
C ALA A 10 -30.79 18.61 -52.44
N TRP A 11 -29.62 18.77 -53.08
CA TRP A 11 -28.34 18.78 -52.36
C TRP A 11 -28.09 20.04 -51.53
N LYS A 12 -28.63 21.20 -51.95
CA LYS A 12 -28.35 22.48 -51.26
C LYS A 12 -29.00 22.58 -49.89
N ARG A 13 -30.14 21.91 -49.65
CA ARG A 13 -30.85 21.97 -48.36
C ARG A 13 -30.19 21.12 -47.27
N THR A 14 -29.57 20.00 -47.63
CA THR A 14 -28.92 19.09 -46.68
C THR A 14 -27.67 19.70 -46.04
N LYS A 15 -26.91 20.54 -46.76
CA LYS A 15 -25.71 21.20 -46.22
C LYS A 15 -26.01 22.30 -45.19
N GLN A 16 -27.16 22.98 -45.30
CA GLN A 16 -27.53 24.04 -44.36
C GLN A 16 -28.05 23.51 -43.02
N VAL A 17 -28.67 22.32 -43.01
CA VAL A 17 -29.15 21.68 -41.77
C VAL A 17 -27.98 21.11 -40.96
N LEU A 18 -26.98 20.51 -41.63
CA LEU A 18 -25.81 19.93 -40.97
C LEU A 18 -24.92 21.00 -40.28
N GLY A 19 -24.76 22.18 -40.90
CA GLY A 19 -23.96 23.27 -40.33
C GLY A 19 -24.58 23.89 -39.07
N LYS A 20 -25.92 23.98 -39.00
CA LYS A 20 -26.62 24.50 -37.82
C LYS A 20 -26.60 23.52 -36.63
N LEU A 21 -26.58 22.22 -36.88
CA LEU A 21 -26.45 21.19 -35.85
C LEU A 21 -25.06 21.16 -35.17
N MET A 22 -23.99 21.40 -35.93
CA MET A 22 -22.61 21.41 -35.39
C MET A 22 -22.33 22.64 -34.50
N ILE A 23 -22.90 23.80 -34.81
CA ILE A 23 -22.76 25.02 -33.99
C ILE A 23 -23.55 24.91 -32.67
N GLY A 24 -24.71 24.24 -32.70
CA GLY A 24 -25.49 23.96 -31.49
C GLY A 24 -24.76 23.04 -30.51
N PHE A 25 -24.04 22.03 -31.00
CA PHE A 25 -23.31 21.08 -30.16
C PHE A 25 -22.08 21.71 -29.48
N LEU A 26 -21.38 22.62 -30.16
CA LEU A 26 -20.22 23.35 -29.62
C LEU A 26 -20.61 24.37 -28.53
N LEU A 27 -21.80 25.00 -28.65
CA LEU A 27 -22.31 25.91 -27.62
C LEU A 27 -22.88 25.18 -26.40
N LEU A 28 -23.37 23.94 -26.56
CA LEU A 28 -23.89 23.13 -25.46
C LEU A 28 -22.76 22.53 -24.58
N SER A 29 -21.57 22.29 -25.14
CA SER A 29 -20.40 21.83 -24.37
C SER A 29 -19.77 22.92 -23.48
N ALA A 30 -20.07 24.20 -23.72
CA ALA A 30 -19.54 25.32 -22.92
C ALA A 30 -20.36 25.62 -21.65
N LEU A 31 -21.55 25.01 -21.49
CA LEU A 31 -22.44 25.23 -20.33
C LEU A 31 -22.35 24.12 -19.26
N PHE A 32 -21.55 23.08 -19.48
CA PHE A 32 -21.36 21.97 -18.53
C PHE A 32 -20.00 21.98 -17.78
N THR A 33 -19.17 23.00 -17.95
CA THR A 33 -17.86 23.10 -17.27
C THR A 33 -17.92 23.72 -15.86
N SER A 34 -19.10 23.89 -15.26
CA SER A 34 -19.25 24.52 -13.93
C SER A 34 -19.75 23.59 -12.82
N PHE A 35 -19.61 22.27 -12.97
CA PHE A 35 -19.78 21.34 -11.84
C PHE A 35 -18.61 20.38 -11.73
N GLY A 36 -17.84 20.53 -10.66
CA GLY A 36 -16.94 19.48 -10.16
C GLY A 36 -15.47 19.81 -10.34
N SER A 37 -14.91 20.53 -9.37
CA SER A 37 -13.64 20.17 -8.68
C SER A 37 -13.34 21.24 -7.64
N GLY A 38 -14.26 21.37 -6.68
CA GLY A 38 -14.09 22.19 -5.49
C GLY A 38 -14.23 21.38 -4.21
N ILE A 39 -14.12 20.04 -4.28
CA ILE A 39 -13.67 19.28 -3.12
C ILE A 39 -12.15 19.40 -3.15
N ALA A 40 -11.66 20.56 -2.71
CA ALA A 40 -10.47 20.51 -1.91
C ALA A 40 -10.87 19.59 -0.75
N SER A 41 -10.57 18.30 -0.89
CA SER A 41 -10.24 17.50 0.28
C SER A 41 -9.05 18.21 0.88
N ALA A 42 -9.34 19.27 1.65
CA ALA A 42 -8.70 19.44 2.92
C ALA A 42 -8.85 18.06 3.56
N HIS A 43 -7.85 17.20 3.32
CA HIS A 43 -7.25 16.48 4.42
C HIS A 43 -6.97 17.57 5.45
N SER A 44 -8.02 17.92 6.22
CA SER A 44 -7.84 18.25 7.60
C SER A 44 -6.91 17.15 8.05
N ALA A 45 -5.63 17.52 8.21
CA ALA A 45 -4.81 16.87 9.18
C ALA A 45 -5.66 16.93 10.44
N LYS A 46 -6.45 15.87 10.67
CA LYS A 46 -6.90 15.53 12.00
C LYS A 46 -5.59 15.49 12.73
N THR A 47 -5.32 16.57 13.47
CA THR A 47 -4.35 16.59 14.55
C THR A 47 -4.62 15.28 15.27
N ALA A 48 -3.72 14.31 15.09
CA ALA A 48 -3.95 12.96 15.54
C ALA A 48 -4.27 13.06 17.03
N ASP A 49 -5.55 12.85 17.36
CA ASP A 49 -5.98 12.68 18.73
C ASP A 49 -5.05 11.63 19.30
N LYS A 50 -4.31 12.06 20.34
CA LYS A 50 -3.28 11.35 21.08
C LYS A 50 -3.04 9.91 20.60
N LEU A 51 -1.93 9.74 19.89
CA LEU A 51 -1.32 8.46 19.49
C LEU A 51 -0.93 7.64 20.74
N SER A 52 -1.91 7.17 21.50
CA SER A 52 -1.70 6.45 22.74
C SER A 52 -1.55 4.97 22.44
N ASN A 53 -0.31 4.47 22.45
CA ASN A 53 0.09 3.05 22.44
C ASN A 53 0.46 2.45 21.07
N GLY A 54 1.37 3.07 20.33
CA GLY A 54 2.07 2.32 19.28
C GLY A 54 3.22 1.50 19.82
N VAL A 55 3.61 0.47 19.06
CA VAL A 55 4.82 -0.29 19.36
C VAL A 55 5.72 -0.37 18.14
N THR A 56 6.99 -0.11 18.38
CA THR A 56 8.06 -0.21 17.39
C THR A 56 8.87 -1.48 17.69
N TYR A 57 9.19 -2.24 16.65
CA TYR A 57 9.94 -3.48 16.76
C TYR A 57 11.06 -3.55 15.73
N THR A 58 12.08 -4.34 16.04
CA THR A 58 13.21 -4.58 15.14
C THR A 58 12.79 -5.50 14.00
N MET A 59 13.12 -5.11 12.77
CA MET A 59 13.08 -5.99 11.61
C MET A 59 14.40 -6.76 11.51
N TYR A 60 14.33 -7.98 11.02
CA TYR A 60 15.49 -8.84 10.90
C TYR A 60 15.64 -9.39 9.50
N VAL A 61 16.89 -9.59 9.05
CA VAL A 61 17.16 -10.21 7.75
C VAL A 61 16.60 -11.64 7.72
N ASP A 62 15.87 -11.99 6.68
CA ASP A 62 15.43 -13.36 6.45
C ASP A 62 16.46 -14.08 5.57
N CYS A 63 17.42 -14.76 6.21
CA CYS A 63 18.51 -15.45 5.51
C CYS A 63 18.07 -16.71 4.75
N SER A 64 16.80 -17.10 4.88
CA SER A 64 16.18 -18.17 4.08
C SER A 64 15.64 -17.66 2.74
N LYS A 65 15.51 -16.33 2.58
CA LYS A 65 15.00 -15.68 1.38
C LYS A 65 16.10 -14.89 0.65
N GLY A 66 15.79 -14.52 -0.59
CA GLY A 66 16.71 -13.80 -1.47
C GLY A 66 17.58 -14.73 -2.33
N SER A 67 18.35 -14.15 -3.23
CA SER A 67 19.23 -14.93 -4.12
C SER A 67 20.48 -15.42 -3.39
N ALA A 68 21.16 -16.43 -3.94
CA ALA A 68 22.42 -16.92 -3.39
C ALA A 68 23.50 -15.81 -3.26
N ALA A 69 23.51 -14.86 -4.20
CA ALA A 69 24.42 -13.71 -4.16
C ALA A 69 24.09 -12.72 -3.03
N VAL A 70 22.79 -12.44 -2.81
CA VAL A 70 22.33 -11.65 -1.66
C VAL A 70 22.75 -12.32 -0.37
N ARG A 71 22.48 -13.63 -0.24
CA ARG A 71 22.84 -14.41 0.94
C ARG A 71 24.34 -14.40 1.23
N ALA A 72 25.19 -14.60 0.21
CA ALA A 72 26.64 -14.55 0.37
C ALA A 72 27.12 -13.18 0.86
N ARG A 73 26.50 -12.09 0.39
CA ARG A 73 26.76 -10.73 0.86
C ARG A 73 26.31 -10.55 2.32
N GLU A 74 25.12 -11.00 2.69
CA GLU A 74 24.64 -10.87 4.08
C GLU A 74 25.51 -11.70 5.06
N ILE A 75 26.01 -12.87 4.64
CA ILE A 75 26.99 -13.63 5.44
C ILE A 75 28.29 -12.84 5.62
N LYS A 76 28.81 -12.24 4.53
CA LYS A 76 30.01 -11.41 4.57
C LYS A 76 29.85 -10.18 5.47
N ASN A 77 28.65 -9.61 5.52
CA ASN A 77 28.32 -8.44 6.33
C ASN A 77 27.95 -8.79 7.78
N HIS A 78 28.02 -10.08 8.18
CA HIS A 78 27.58 -10.57 9.48
C HIS A 78 26.08 -10.39 9.76
N GLU A 79 25.30 -10.10 8.72
CA GLU A 79 23.84 -10.04 8.79
C GLU A 79 23.24 -11.45 8.76
N CYS A 80 23.90 -12.44 8.16
CA CYS A 80 23.46 -13.84 8.21
C CYS A 80 24.53 -14.75 8.82
N PRO A 81 24.15 -15.80 9.58
CA PRO A 81 25.12 -16.77 10.04
C PRO A 81 25.76 -17.47 8.84
N ALA A 82 27.09 -17.60 8.86
CA ALA A 82 27.78 -18.48 7.93
C ALA A 82 27.22 -19.90 8.12
N GLN A 83 26.70 -20.53 7.07
CA GLN A 83 26.30 -21.92 7.16
C GLN A 83 27.56 -22.79 7.32
N THR A 84 27.92 -23.09 8.57
CA THR A 84 28.70 -24.29 8.86
C THR A 84 27.88 -25.48 8.36
N ARG A 85 28.54 -26.35 7.59
CA ARG A 85 27.97 -27.47 6.82
C ARG A 85 26.78 -28.14 7.51
N ILE A 86 25.77 -28.46 6.69
CA ILE A 86 24.64 -29.37 6.94
C ILE A 86 24.93 -30.30 8.11
N GLY A 87 24.30 -30.02 9.26
CA GLY A 87 24.34 -30.93 10.40
C GLY A 87 23.77 -32.28 9.97
N THR A 88 24.53 -33.34 10.20
CA THR A 88 24.23 -34.74 9.86
C THR A 88 22.93 -35.30 10.47
N ASN A 89 22.14 -34.47 11.18
CA ASN A 89 20.93 -34.84 11.92
C ASN A 89 19.67 -34.09 11.46
N GLY A 90 19.62 -33.60 10.21
CA GLY A 90 18.34 -33.34 9.54
C GLY A 90 17.48 -32.17 10.05
N VAL A 91 18.02 -31.26 10.88
CA VAL A 91 17.31 -30.01 11.20
C VAL A 91 17.57 -28.98 10.09
N LEU A 92 16.57 -28.75 9.23
CA LEU A 92 16.60 -27.73 8.18
C LEU A 92 16.70 -26.31 8.79
N PRO A 93 17.36 -25.35 8.10
CA PRO A 93 17.61 -23.98 8.58
C PRO A 93 16.36 -23.08 8.41
N GLN A 94 15.21 -23.56 8.85
CA GLN A 94 14.00 -22.75 8.93
C GLN A 94 14.19 -21.81 10.13
N ASN A 95 14.21 -20.49 9.90
CA ASN A 95 14.46 -19.43 10.89
C ASN A 95 15.92 -19.00 11.11
N GLN A 96 16.76 -18.96 10.07
CA GLN A 96 17.98 -18.14 10.14
C GLN A 96 17.59 -16.66 10.03
N VAL A 97 17.05 -16.13 11.13
CA VAL A 97 16.87 -14.71 11.33
C VAL A 97 18.26 -14.11 11.49
N GLY A 98 18.62 -13.27 10.54
CA GLY A 98 19.84 -12.50 10.50
C GLY A 98 19.73 -11.19 11.28
N GLY A 99 20.82 -10.43 11.39
CA GLY A 99 20.93 -9.19 12.15
C GLY A 99 19.82 -8.14 11.90
N PRO A 100 19.77 -7.10 12.74
CA PRO A 100 18.75 -6.07 12.66
C PRO A 100 18.89 -5.28 11.35
N CYS A 101 17.85 -5.31 10.52
CA CYS A 101 17.85 -4.61 9.23
C CYS A 101 16.90 -3.42 9.17
N GLY A 102 16.33 -3.04 10.31
CA GLY A 102 15.55 -1.83 10.47
C GLY A 102 14.54 -1.91 11.60
N THR A 103 13.52 -1.05 11.54
CA THR A 103 12.39 -1.05 12.46
C THR A 103 11.05 -1.05 11.73
N SER A 104 10.04 -1.66 12.35
CA SER A 104 8.64 -1.63 11.94
C SER A 104 7.81 -1.06 13.08
N TYR A 105 6.63 -0.51 12.77
CA TYR A 105 5.70 -0.02 13.78
C TYR A 105 4.26 -0.26 13.38
N ILE A 106 3.40 -0.34 14.39
CA ILE A 106 1.94 -0.24 14.26
C ILE A 106 1.40 0.68 15.34
N TYR A 107 0.53 1.60 14.95
CA TYR A 107 -0.24 2.49 15.79
C TYR A 107 -1.73 2.29 15.48
N GLY A 108 -2.58 2.32 16.51
CA GLY A 108 -4.03 2.27 16.38
C GLY A 108 -4.68 3.54 16.91
N SER A 109 -5.71 4.03 16.24
CA SER A 109 -6.56 5.14 16.72
C SER A 109 -8.03 4.92 16.31
N GLY A 110 -8.94 5.68 16.91
CA GLY A 110 -10.36 5.67 16.56
C GLY A 110 -11.14 4.41 16.94
N ALA A 111 -10.50 3.46 17.63
CA ALA A 111 -11.14 2.30 18.23
C ALA A 111 -12.30 2.78 19.13
N GLY A 112 -13.54 2.36 18.88
CA GLY A 112 -14.68 2.76 19.72
C GLY A 112 -15.95 3.17 18.98
N PHE A 113 -15.83 3.61 17.72
CA PHE A 113 -16.98 4.02 16.90
C PHE A 113 -17.34 3.02 15.80
N GLY A 114 -16.98 1.74 15.98
CA GLY A 114 -17.19 0.68 14.98
C GLY A 114 -16.00 0.44 14.06
N PHE A 115 -15.12 1.43 13.89
CA PHE A 115 -13.93 1.37 13.04
C PHE A 115 -12.66 1.56 13.86
N ALA A 116 -11.53 1.06 13.35
CA ALA A 116 -10.20 1.37 13.85
C ALA A 116 -9.29 1.79 12.69
N ASN A 117 -8.44 2.76 12.95
CA ASN A 117 -7.44 3.24 12.02
C ASN A 117 -6.07 2.72 12.46
N PHE A 118 -5.46 1.86 11.65
CA PHE A 118 -4.11 1.38 11.84
C PHE A 118 -3.13 2.16 10.98
N ALA A 119 -2.19 2.86 11.61
CA ALA A 119 -1.03 3.41 10.92
C ALA A 119 0.14 2.43 11.09
N VAL A 120 0.62 1.90 9.97
CA VAL A 120 1.74 0.94 9.93
C VAL A 120 2.88 1.53 9.15
N GLY A 121 4.10 1.06 9.42
CA GLY A 121 5.25 1.50 8.66
C GLY A 121 6.55 0.94 9.18
N GLY A 122 7.65 1.48 8.67
CA GLY A 122 8.97 1.07 9.09
C GLY A 122 10.08 1.79 8.35
N LYS A 123 11.31 1.56 8.80
CA LYS A 123 12.53 2.12 8.24
C LYS A 123 13.59 1.03 8.12
N SER A 124 14.17 0.88 6.93
CA SER A 124 15.35 0.03 6.70
C SER A 124 16.64 0.76 7.06
N THR A 125 17.56 0.04 7.70
CA THR A 125 18.95 0.50 7.95
C THR A 125 19.91 0.05 6.86
N LEU A 126 19.53 -0.93 6.03
CA LEU A 126 20.39 -1.53 5.00
C LEU A 126 20.15 -0.97 3.59
N GLY A 127 19.21 -0.03 3.42
CA GLY A 127 19.05 0.73 2.18
C GLY A 127 17.61 1.05 1.80
N GLY A 128 17.42 1.44 0.53
CA GLY A 128 16.09 1.75 0.00
C GLY A 128 15.21 0.51 -0.11
N ILE A 129 13.95 0.65 0.29
CA ILE A 129 12.90 -0.36 0.17
C ILE A 129 12.30 -0.24 -1.23
N ILE A 130 12.13 -1.37 -1.92
CA ILE A 130 11.47 -1.43 -3.24
C ILE A 130 10.09 -2.08 -3.18
N ALA A 131 9.86 -2.95 -2.21
CA ALA A 131 8.56 -3.58 -2.03
C ALA A 131 8.29 -3.81 -0.53
N VAL A 132 7.03 -3.70 -0.14
CA VAL A 132 6.52 -4.00 1.18
C VAL A 132 5.33 -4.93 1.01
N ALA A 133 5.24 -5.96 1.84
CA ALA A 133 4.04 -6.76 2.03
C ALA A 133 3.83 -6.97 3.53
N TYR A 134 2.62 -6.70 4.02
CA TYR A 134 2.32 -6.81 5.44
C TYR A 134 0.91 -7.33 5.69
N THR A 135 0.69 -7.80 6.91
CA THR A 135 -0.58 -8.29 7.43
C THR A 135 -0.76 -7.77 8.85
N ILE A 136 -1.91 -7.15 9.08
CA ILE A 136 -2.41 -6.76 10.39
C ILE A 136 -3.44 -7.80 10.79
N THR A 137 -3.11 -8.62 11.77
CA THR A 137 -4.11 -9.47 12.44
C THR A 137 -4.64 -8.70 13.62
N TRP A 138 -5.95 -8.58 13.75
CA TRP A 138 -6.56 -7.83 14.84
C TRP A 138 -7.71 -8.60 15.48
N TYR A 139 -8.06 -8.24 16.71
CA TYR A 139 -9.22 -8.75 17.42
C TYR A 139 -9.98 -7.58 18.02
N GLY A 140 -11.20 -7.36 17.55
CA GLY A 140 -12.12 -6.35 18.07
C GLY A 140 -13.16 -7.04 18.95
N GLY A 141 -13.32 -6.59 20.19
CA GLY A 141 -14.10 -7.29 21.22
C GLY A 141 -15.45 -7.85 20.77
N LEU A 142 -16.25 -7.06 20.03
CA LEU A 142 -17.57 -7.48 19.52
C LEU A 142 -17.56 -7.99 18.07
N ALA A 143 -16.58 -7.57 17.24
CA ALA A 143 -16.50 -8.01 15.84
C ALA A 143 -15.75 -9.34 15.65
N GLY A 144 -15.01 -9.79 16.67
CA GLY A 144 -14.15 -10.97 16.61
C GLY A 144 -12.80 -10.68 15.93
N PRO A 145 -12.08 -11.74 15.51
CA PRO A 145 -10.81 -11.61 14.82
C PRO A 145 -11.00 -11.12 13.38
N GLY A 146 -10.03 -10.37 12.89
CA GLY A 146 -9.97 -9.92 11.52
C GLY A 146 -8.54 -9.84 11.00
N LEU A 147 -8.42 -9.72 9.68
CA LEU A 147 -7.16 -9.69 8.97
C LEU A 147 -7.20 -8.63 7.88
N THR A 148 -6.14 -7.84 7.81
CA THR A 148 -6.00 -6.77 6.82
C THR A 148 -4.60 -6.82 6.24
N THR A 149 -4.50 -6.92 4.92
CA THR A 149 -3.22 -7.00 4.21
C THR A 149 -2.96 -5.71 3.44
N GLY A 150 -1.69 -5.33 3.32
CA GLY A 150 -1.27 -4.27 2.41
C GLY A 150 -0.02 -4.66 1.66
N ALA A 151 0.14 -4.05 0.48
CA ALA A 151 1.32 -4.20 -0.35
C ALA A 151 1.64 -2.88 -1.04
N LEU A 152 2.91 -2.48 -1.01
CA LEU A 152 3.39 -1.23 -1.60
C LEU A 152 4.59 -1.52 -2.49
N SER A 153 4.54 -1.16 -3.77
CA SER A 153 5.64 -1.31 -4.73
C SER A 153 5.37 -0.49 -6.01
N PRO A 154 6.41 0.07 -6.67
CA PRO A 154 7.80 0.17 -6.23
C PRO A 154 8.02 1.39 -5.30
N PHE A 155 8.73 1.17 -4.19
CA PHE A 155 9.19 2.24 -3.30
C PHE A 155 10.63 2.65 -3.63
N GLY A 156 10.96 3.93 -3.44
CA GLY A 156 12.30 4.50 -3.68
C GLY A 156 13.03 4.92 -2.40
N SER A 157 12.36 4.81 -1.25
CA SER A 157 12.73 5.37 0.05
C SER A 157 13.18 4.26 1.02
N SER A 158 13.98 4.60 2.03
CA SER A 158 14.27 3.69 3.15
C SER A 158 13.15 3.64 4.20
N ILE A 159 12.12 4.49 4.06
CA ILE A 159 10.98 4.59 4.97
C ILE A 159 9.70 4.29 4.18
N TRP A 160 8.79 3.55 4.81
CA TRP A 160 7.44 3.34 4.32
C TRP A 160 6.44 3.57 5.44
N ASN A 161 5.23 3.97 5.05
CA ASN A 161 4.09 4.15 5.94
C ASN A 161 2.81 3.88 5.15
N ASP A 162 1.81 3.32 5.82
CA ASP A 162 0.48 3.09 5.27
C ASP A 162 -0.59 3.27 6.36
N GLY A 163 -1.81 3.58 5.94
CA GLY A 163 -2.98 3.74 6.80
C GLY A 163 -4.09 2.81 6.37
N GLN A 164 -4.65 2.05 7.32
CA GLN A 164 -5.72 1.10 7.07
C GLN A 164 -6.88 1.37 8.02
N GLU A 165 -8.05 1.71 7.47
CA GLU A 165 -9.29 1.79 8.23
C GLU A 165 -10.05 0.47 8.13
N VAL A 166 -10.44 -0.10 9.27
CA VAL A 166 -11.09 -1.41 9.34
C VAL A 166 -12.30 -1.37 10.27
N LEU A 167 -13.38 -2.06 9.90
CA LEU A 167 -14.53 -2.25 10.77
C LEU A 167 -14.17 -3.29 11.84
N THR A 168 -14.05 -2.86 13.10
CA THR A 168 -13.58 -3.67 14.24
C THR A 168 -14.62 -3.77 15.37
N GLY A 169 -15.77 -3.12 15.21
CA GLY A 169 -16.77 -3.01 16.26
C GLY A 169 -16.37 -2.00 17.34
N SER A 170 -16.95 -2.14 18.52
CA SER A 170 -16.61 -1.32 19.69
C SER A 170 -15.88 -2.14 20.76
N GLY A 171 -15.18 -1.45 21.66
CA GLY A 171 -14.40 -2.04 22.74
C GLY A 171 -12.91 -2.13 22.43
N ARG A 172 -12.18 -2.86 23.29
CA ARG A 172 -10.72 -3.00 23.20
C ARG A 172 -10.32 -3.73 21.91
N ILE A 173 -9.28 -3.21 21.26
CA ILE A 173 -8.73 -3.78 20.03
C ILE A 173 -7.29 -4.19 20.30
N THR A 174 -6.96 -5.40 19.86
CA THR A 174 -5.57 -5.87 19.83
C THR A 174 -5.15 -6.05 18.38
N ALA A 175 -3.92 -5.71 18.04
CA ALA A 175 -3.39 -6.02 16.71
C ALA A 175 -1.95 -6.52 16.76
N VAL A 176 -1.59 -7.25 15.71
CA VAL A 176 -0.27 -7.84 15.44
C VAL A 176 0.08 -7.47 14.01
N LEU A 177 1.24 -6.85 13.82
CA LEU A 177 1.76 -6.53 12.50
C LEU A 177 2.83 -7.56 12.12
N SER A 178 2.65 -8.22 10.99
CA SER A 178 3.64 -9.14 10.43
C SER A 178 3.87 -8.85 8.95
N GLY A 179 5.01 -9.25 8.40
CA GLY A 179 5.30 -9.04 6.99
C GLY A 179 6.78 -8.99 6.67
N GLY A 180 7.10 -8.34 5.55
CA GLY A 180 8.46 -8.07 5.17
C GLY A 180 8.62 -6.95 4.15
N VAL A 181 9.85 -6.46 4.06
CA VAL A 181 10.29 -5.49 3.07
C VAL A 181 11.42 -6.06 2.23
N THR A 182 11.37 -5.81 0.92
CA THR A 182 12.45 -6.12 -0.02
C THR A 182 13.23 -4.85 -0.30
N LEU A 183 14.55 -4.90 -0.16
CA LEU A 183 15.44 -3.78 -0.41
C LEU A 183 15.94 -3.75 -1.86
N LYS A 184 16.44 -2.59 -2.31
CA LYS A 184 17.11 -2.43 -3.62
C LYS A 184 18.27 -3.41 -3.81
N SER A 185 18.93 -3.80 -2.72
CA SER A 185 20.01 -4.79 -2.70
C SER A 185 19.53 -6.24 -2.92
N GLY A 186 18.22 -6.47 -2.91
CA GLY A 186 17.58 -7.80 -2.89
C GLY A 186 17.50 -8.44 -1.50
N THR A 187 18.01 -7.78 -0.44
CA THR A 187 17.86 -8.24 0.95
C THR A 187 16.38 -8.23 1.33
N ILE A 188 15.92 -9.26 2.04
CA ILE A 188 14.57 -9.33 2.56
C ILE A 188 14.63 -9.22 4.08
N CYS A 189 13.88 -8.27 4.60
CA CYS A 189 13.70 -8.02 6.02
C CYS A 189 12.31 -8.47 6.43
N THR A 190 12.20 -9.26 7.48
CA THR A 190 10.91 -9.67 8.05
C THR A 190 10.66 -8.99 9.39
N PHE A 191 9.40 -8.77 9.69
CA PHE A 191 8.95 -8.31 10.99
C PHE A 191 7.74 -9.12 11.45
N ASN A 192 7.69 -9.33 12.75
CA ASN A 192 6.54 -9.90 13.44
C ASN A 192 6.44 -9.21 14.80
N ASN A 193 5.65 -8.15 14.84
CA ASN A 193 5.48 -7.28 15.98
C ASN A 193 4.51 -7.97 16.96
N PRO A 194 4.96 -8.42 18.15
CA PRO A 194 4.08 -9.06 19.12
C PRO A 194 2.92 -8.15 19.53
N ASN A 195 1.87 -8.78 20.10
CA ASN A 195 0.57 -8.15 20.29
C ASN A 195 0.67 -6.76 20.92
N THR A 196 -0.12 -5.85 20.40
CA THR A 196 -0.23 -4.49 20.90
C THR A 196 -1.68 -4.23 21.27
N ASN A 197 -1.90 -3.76 22.50
CA ASN A 197 -3.22 -3.44 23.00
C ASN A 197 -3.52 -1.95 22.80
N PHE A 198 -4.62 -1.66 22.11
CA PHE A 198 -5.13 -0.31 21.92
C PHE A 198 -6.39 -0.16 22.77
N ASN A 199 -6.42 0.88 23.61
CA ASN A 199 -7.65 1.25 24.31
C ASN A 199 -8.51 2.07 23.34
N ALA A 200 -9.77 1.66 23.22
CA ALA A 200 -10.84 2.46 22.64
C ALA A 200 -11.26 3.56 23.62
#